data_AF-A0A811QK13-F1
#
_entry.id   AF-A0A811QK13-F1
#
_cell.length_a   1.000
_cell.length_b   1.000
_cell.length_c   1.000
_cell.angle_alpha   90.00
_cell.angle_beta   90.00
_cell.angle_gamma   90.00
#
_symmetry.space_group_name_H-M   'P 1'
#
loop_
_entity.id
_entity.type
_entity.pdbx_description
1 polymer ?
#
loop_
_entity_poly.entity_id
_entity_poly.type
_entity_poly.pdbx_seq_one_letter_code
_entity_poly.pdbx_strand_id
1 'polypeptide(L)'
;MDPAAFAGLLHYIYTDSLADDCTAGRVVAAQHLLVAADRYGLDRLRVLCEARLCGWIDVQSVATTLALPERHQCAKLREACLRFLSWPDMLRAAMKTEGFGHLIASYPSVASDILDKVVSARVDDH
;
A
#
# COMPACT_ATOMS: atom_id res chain seq x y z
N MET A 1 -12.80 -3.90 11.89
CA MET A 1 -11.49 -3.50 12.46
C MET A 1 -10.92 -4.73 13.13
N ASP A 2 -9.71 -5.12 12.77
CA ASP A 2 -9.05 -6.34 13.25
C ASP A 2 -8.50 -6.14 14.68
N PRO A 3 -8.65 -7.11 15.61
CA PRO A 3 -8.06 -7.03 16.95
C PRO A 3 -6.57 -6.66 16.95
N ALA A 4 -5.78 -7.17 16.00
CA ALA A 4 -4.36 -6.86 15.91
C ALA A 4 -4.10 -5.38 15.56
N ALA A 5 -4.90 -4.82 14.64
CA ALA A 5 -4.81 -3.41 14.28
C ALA A 5 -5.27 -2.50 15.42
N PHE A 6 -6.27 -2.91 16.20
CA PHE A 6 -6.70 -2.15 17.37
C PHE A 6 -5.65 -2.17 18.49
N ALA A 7 -5.02 -3.32 18.74
CA ALA A 7 -3.91 -3.42 19.68
C ALA A 7 -2.73 -2.54 19.26
N GLY A 8 -2.36 -2.55 17.97
CA GLY A 8 -1.31 -1.67 17.42
C GLY A 8 -1.64 -0.18 17.56
N LEU A 9 -2.91 0.20 17.34
CA LEU A 9 -3.39 1.57 17.52
C LEU A 9 -3.27 2.01 18.98
N LEU A 10 -3.74 1.19 19.92
CA LEU A 10 -3.65 1.48 21.36
C LEU A 10 -2.20 1.57 21.81
N HIS A 11 -1.34 0.65 21.37
CA HIS A 11 0.08 0.71 21.69
C HIS A 11 0.68 2.05 21.25
N TYR A 12 0.45 2.46 20.00
CA TYR A 12 0.93 3.75 19.51
C TYR A 12 0.40 4.95 20.31
N ILE A 13 -0.89 4.96 20.67
CA ILE A 13 -1.49 6.07 21.46
C ILE A 13 -0.83 6.18 22.85
N TYR A 14 -0.46 5.06 23.46
CA TYR A 14 0.09 5.04 24.82
C TYR A 14 1.62 5.11 24.88
N THR A 15 2.34 4.70 23.83
CA THR A 15 3.81 4.59 23.84
C THR A 15 4.50 5.40 22.73
N ASP A 16 3.74 6.00 21.81
CA ASP A 16 4.24 6.68 20.59
C ASP A 16 5.18 5.79 19.74
N SER A 17 5.07 4.46 19.90
CA SER A 17 5.85 3.46 19.19
C SER A 17 4.95 2.48 18.45
N LEU A 18 5.43 1.94 17.33
CA LEU A 18 4.79 0.82 16.64
C LEU A 18 5.34 -0.48 17.22
N ALA A 19 4.46 -1.37 17.68
CA ALA A 19 4.85 -2.71 18.11
C ALA A 19 5.48 -3.43 16.90
N ASP A 20 6.67 -4.01 17.10
CA ASP A 20 7.48 -4.55 16.01
C ASP A 20 7.08 -5.96 15.59
N ASP A 21 5.86 -6.39 15.96
CA ASP A 21 5.51 -7.79 16.03
C ASP A 21 5.59 -8.48 14.66
N CYS A 22 6.72 -9.17 14.52
CA CYS A 22 7.08 -10.06 13.47
C CYS A 22 6.20 -11.30 13.56
N THR A 23 5.35 -11.55 12.55
CA THR A 23 4.95 -12.89 12.04
C THR A 23 3.87 -12.74 10.98
N ALA A 24 3.70 -13.76 10.13
CA ALA A 24 2.84 -13.79 8.96
C ALA A 24 1.47 -13.08 9.19
N GLY A 25 1.10 -12.17 8.27
CA GLY A 25 -0.07 -11.29 8.42
C GLY A 25 0.27 -9.81 8.63
N ARG A 26 1.57 -9.46 8.78
CA ARG A 26 2.06 -8.08 9.00
C ARG A 26 1.53 -7.07 7.96
N VAL A 27 1.43 -7.48 6.69
CA VAL A 27 0.92 -6.61 5.63
C VAL A 27 -0.55 -6.29 5.89
N VAL A 28 -1.40 -7.30 6.09
CA VAL A 28 -2.84 -7.10 6.36
C VAL A 28 -3.06 -6.33 7.66
N ALA A 29 -2.29 -6.61 8.71
CA ALA A 29 -2.34 -5.87 9.96
C ALA A 29 -1.92 -4.40 9.79
N ALA A 30 -0.84 -4.13 9.04
CA ALA A 30 -0.39 -2.77 8.73
C ALA A 30 -1.37 -2.01 7.84
N GLN A 31 -2.01 -2.70 6.89
CA GLN A 31 -3.09 -2.16 6.06
C GLN A 31 -4.29 -1.77 6.92
N HIS A 32 -4.75 -2.66 7.80
CA HIS A 32 -5.84 -2.37 8.75
C HIS A 32 -5.49 -1.26 9.75
N LEU A 33 -4.23 -1.19 10.19
CA LEU A 33 -3.73 -0.13 11.06
C LEU A 33 -3.67 1.22 10.33
N LEU A 34 -3.29 1.25 9.06
CA LEU A 34 -3.31 2.46 8.23
C LEU A 34 -4.75 2.99 8.06
N VAL A 35 -5.71 2.11 7.77
CA VAL A 35 -7.14 2.48 7.71
C VAL A 35 -7.64 3.03 9.05
N ALA A 36 -7.19 2.46 10.16
CA ALA A 36 -7.52 2.96 11.48
C ALA A 36 -6.88 4.33 11.75
N ALA A 37 -5.60 4.49 11.46
CA ALA A 37 -4.87 5.74 11.64
C ALA A 37 -5.53 6.89 10.86
N ASP A 38 -5.94 6.63 9.62
CA ASP A 38 -6.67 7.59 8.80
C ASP A 38 -8.05 7.93 9.40
N ARG A 39 -8.82 6.91 9.80
CA ARG A 39 -10.13 7.11 10.43
C ARG A 39 -10.07 7.92 11.73
N TYR A 40 -9.00 7.77 12.51
CA TYR A 40 -8.81 8.48 13.78
C TYR A 40 -7.98 9.77 13.64
N GLY A 41 -7.58 10.17 12.42
CA GLY A 41 -6.82 11.39 12.19
C GLY A 41 -5.40 11.38 12.78
N LEU A 42 -4.79 10.20 12.90
CA LEU A 42 -3.43 10.03 13.41
C LEU A 42 -2.41 10.11 12.28
N ASP A 43 -2.13 11.32 11.80
CA ASP A 43 -1.25 11.55 10.63
C ASP A 43 0.15 10.96 10.80
N ARG A 44 0.73 11.04 12.00
CA ARG A 44 2.08 10.55 12.27
C ARG A 44 2.16 9.02 12.20
N LEU A 45 1.12 8.34 12.72
CA LEU A 45 0.96 6.89 12.60
C LEU A 45 0.72 6.48 11.14
N ARG A 46 -0.10 7.23 10.40
CA ARG A 46 -0.36 6.99 8.97
C ARG A 46 0.93 6.99 8.16
N VAL A 47 1.78 8.01 8.32
CA VAL A 47 3.07 8.10 7.62
C VAL A 47 4.01 6.94 7.98
N LEU A 48 4.04 6.50 9.24
CA LEU A 48 4.85 5.36 9.66
C LEU A 48 4.36 4.04 9.05
N CYS A 49 3.04 3.83 9.00
CA CYS A 49 2.43 2.68 8.35
C CYS A 49 2.69 2.68 6.83
N GLU A 50 2.60 3.85 6.18
CA GLU A 50 2.98 4.01 4.76
C GLU A 50 4.44 3.59 4.54
N ALA A 51 5.37 4.09 5.36
CA ALA A 51 6.79 3.76 5.23
C ALA A 51 7.07 2.27 5.41
N ARG A 52 6.40 1.61 6.37
CA ARG A 52 6.52 0.15 6.56
C ARG A 52 5.94 -0.63 5.38
N LEU A 53 4.75 -0.25 4.91
CA LEU A 53 4.12 -0.90 3.75
C LEU A 53 4.95 -0.73 2.48
N CYS A 54 5.56 0.44 2.27
CA CYS A 54 6.51 0.67 1.18
C CYS A 54 7.71 -0.28 1.19
N GLY A 55 8.18 -0.69 2.37
CA GLY A 55 9.26 -1.67 2.51
C GLY A 55 8.83 -3.13 2.30
N TRP A 56 7.53 -3.42 2.32
CA TRP A 56 6.97 -4.78 2.21
C TRP A 56 6.15 -5.00 0.93
N ILE A 57 6.27 -4.10 -0.05
CA ILE A 57 5.59 -4.26 -1.34
C ILE A 57 6.17 -5.48 -2.05
N ASP A 58 5.29 -6.42 -2.39
CA ASP A 58 5.57 -7.65 -3.11
C ASP A 58 4.51 -7.86 -4.19
N VAL A 59 4.73 -8.76 -5.15
CA VAL A 59 3.86 -9.00 -6.31
C VAL A 59 2.43 -9.33 -5.90
N GLN A 60 2.27 -10.08 -4.82
CA GLN A 60 0.97 -10.47 -4.28
C GLN A 60 0.35 -9.37 -3.42
N SER A 61 1.16 -8.54 -2.75
CA SER A 61 0.68 -7.50 -1.84
C SER A 61 0.48 -6.15 -2.52
N VAL A 62 1.07 -5.90 -3.70
CA VAL A 62 0.95 -4.62 -4.41
C VAL A 62 -0.49 -4.35 -4.82
N ALA A 63 -1.25 -5.37 -5.22
CA ALA A 63 -2.65 -5.19 -5.61
C ALA A 63 -3.54 -4.77 -4.43
N THR A 64 -3.39 -5.41 -3.27
CA THR A 64 -4.15 -5.07 -2.06
C THR A 64 -3.67 -3.76 -1.45
N THR A 65 -2.38 -3.48 -1.51
CA THR A 65 -1.77 -2.25 -1.01
C THR A 65 -2.10 -1.05 -1.90
N LEU A 66 -2.21 -1.22 -3.22
CA LEU A 66 -2.60 -0.15 -4.16
C LEU A 66 -4.11 0.17 -4.10
N ALA A 67 -4.94 -0.77 -3.64
CA ALA A 67 -6.38 -0.53 -3.39
C ALA A 67 -6.64 0.40 -2.18
N LEU A 68 -5.70 0.47 -1.22
CA LEU A 68 -5.88 1.20 0.04
C LEU A 68 -5.74 2.72 -0.08
N PRO A 69 -4.71 3.27 -0.78
CA PRO A 69 -4.55 4.70 -0.99
C PRO A 69 -5.74 5.39 -1.63
N GLU A 70 -6.50 4.68 -2.47
CA GLU A 70 -7.63 5.26 -3.21
C GLU A 70 -8.79 5.63 -2.30
N ARG A 71 -8.86 5.04 -1.10
CA ARG A 71 -9.85 5.38 -0.08
C ARG A 71 -9.33 6.35 0.99
N HIS A 72 -8.01 6.56 1.11
CA HIS A 72 -7.37 7.12 2.32
C HIS A 72 -6.28 8.19 2.07
N GLN A 73 -6.23 8.81 0.89
CA GLN A 73 -5.31 9.93 0.58
C GLN A 73 -3.82 9.66 0.95
N CYS A 74 -3.34 8.44 0.71
CA CYS A 74 -1.96 8.02 1.01
C CYS A 74 -1.06 8.19 -0.24
N ALA A 75 -0.73 9.44 -0.58
CA ALA A 75 -0.04 9.77 -1.83
C ALA A 75 1.34 9.11 -1.97
N LYS A 76 2.12 9.02 -0.88
CA LYS A 76 3.46 8.42 -0.90
C LYS A 76 3.43 6.91 -1.13
N LEU A 77 2.48 6.22 -0.50
CA LEU A 77 2.28 4.78 -0.69
C LEU A 77 1.83 4.48 -2.13
N ARG A 78 0.91 5.28 -2.69
CA ARG A 78 0.49 5.19 -4.09
C ARG A 78 1.67 5.33 -5.03
N GLU A 79 2.49 6.36 -4.85
CA GLU A 79 3.66 6.60 -5.70
C GLU A 79 4.69 5.47 -5.60
N ALA A 80 4.96 4.96 -4.40
CA ALA A 80 5.86 3.83 -4.21
C ALA A 80 5.35 2.56 -4.92
N CYS A 81 4.05 2.25 -4.84
CA CYS A 81 3.43 1.15 -5.56
C CYS A 81 3.50 1.35 -7.08
N LEU A 82 3.21 2.56 -7.58
CA LEU A 82 3.31 2.88 -9.02
C LEU A 82 4.75 2.76 -9.53
N ARG A 83 5.74 3.18 -8.73
CA ARG A 83 7.16 3.03 -9.07
C ARG A 83 7.59 1.56 -9.05
N PHE A 84 7.02 0.74 -8.19
CA PHE A 84 7.28 -0.70 -8.20
C PHE A 84 6.68 -1.35 -9.45
N LEU A 85 5.48 -0.91 -9.87
CA LEU A 85 4.81 -1.36 -11.09
C LEU A 85 5.37 -0.74 -12.38
N SER A 86 6.24 0.27 -12.31
CA SER A 86 6.89 0.80 -13.51
C SER A 86 7.89 -0.19 -14.11
N TRP A 87 8.38 -1.15 -13.31
CA TRP A 87 9.23 -2.23 -13.79
C TRP A 87 8.41 -3.26 -14.57
N PRO A 88 8.74 -3.53 -15.84
CA PRO A 88 7.92 -4.37 -16.72
C PRO A 88 7.81 -5.82 -16.24
N ASP A 89 8.85 -6.37 -15.62
CA ASP A 89 8.82 -7.71 -15.03
C ASP A 89 7.87 -7.79 -13.82
N MET A 90 7.87 -6.73 -13.02
CA MET A 90 7.05 -6.60 -11.83
C MET A 90 5.57 -6.41 -12.20
N LEU A 91 5.29 -5.55 -13.19
CA LEU A 91 3.96 -5.35 -13.73
C LEU A 91 3.40 -6.64 -14.34
N ARG A 92 4.21 -7.36 -15.13
CA ARG A 92 3.80 -8.63 -15.74
C ARG A 92 3.52 -9.70 -14.69
N ALA A 93 4.27 -9.72 -13.59
CA ALA A 93 4.01 -10.62 -12.47
C ALA A 93 2.73 -10.22 -11.71
N ALA A 94 2.51 -8.93 -11.48
CA ALA A 94 1.30 -8.41 -10.84
C ALA A 94 0.04 -8.67 -11.68
N MET A 95 0.08 -8.46 -13.00
CA MET A 95 -1.04 -8.75 -13.91
C MET A 95 -1.50 -10.21 -13.91
N LYS A 96 -0.62 -11.15 -13.52
CA LYS A 96 -0.97 -12.57 -13.40
C LYS A 96 -1.67 -12.90 -12.08
N THR A 97 -1.73 -11.97 -11.13
CA THR A 97 -2.40 -12.18 -9.85
C THR A 97 -3.90 -11.87 -9.97
N GLU A 98 -4.73 -12.72 -9.37
CA GLU A 98 -6.19 -12.49 -9.34
C GLU A 98 -6.53 -11.15 -8.65
N GLY A 99 -5.75 -10.78 -7.63
CA GLY A 99 -5.91 -9.51 -6.91
C GLY A 99 -5.77 -8.28 -7.80
N PHE A 100 -4.90 -8.31 -8.81
CA PHE A 100 -4.71 -7.18 -9.73
C PHE A 100 -5.88 -7.03 -10.72
N GLY A 101 -6.46 -8.15 -11.18
CA GLY A 101 -7.66 -8.13 -12.00
C GLY A 101 -8.85 -7.50 -11.27
N HIS A 102 -9.06 -7.89 -10.01
CA HIS A 102 -10.09 -7.28 -9.16
C HIS A 102 -9.83 -5.79 -8.88
N LEU A 103 -8.58 -5.39 -8.74
CA LEU A 103 -8.21 -3.99 -8.55
C LEU A 103 -8.60 -3.13 -9.75
N ILE A 104 -8.21 -3.53 -10.97
CA ILE A 104 -8.55 -2.79 -12.19
C ILE A 104 -10.06 -2.75 -12.42
N ALA A 105 -10.76 -3.86 -12.15
CA ALA A 105 -12.22 -3.90 -12.27
C ALA A 105 -12.92 -2.96 -11.28
N SER A 106 -12.37 -2.80 -10.07
CA SER A 106 -12.94 -1.93 -9.03
C SER A 106 -12.56 -0.46 -9.24
N TYR A 107 -11.36 -0.20 -9.77
CA TYR A 107 -10.78 1.12 -9.91
C TYR A 107 -10.04 1.28 -11.25
N PRO A 108 -10.78 1.56 -12.34
CA PRO A 108 -10.18 1.69 -13.68
C PRO A 108 -9.19 2.85 -13.81
N SER A 109 -9.30 3.88 -12.95
CA SER A 109 -8.34 5.00 -12.87
C SER A 109 -6.93 4.57 -12.46
N VAL A 110 -6.77 3.44 -11.76
CA VAL A 110 -5.45 2.90 -11.43
C VAL A 110 -4.72 2.45 -12.70
N ALA A 111 -5.43 1.85 -13.65
CA ALA A 111 -4.84 1.36 -14.88
C ALA A 111 -4.30 2.53 -15.74
N SER A 112 -5.03 3.64 -15.82
CA SER A 112 -4.54 4.85 -16.53
C SER A 112 -3.29 5.42 -15.87
N ASP A 113 -3.23 5.49 -14.54
CA ASP A 113 -2.08 6.02 -13.82
C ASP A 113 -0.84 5.13 -13.94
N ILE A 114 -1.02 3.80 -13.90
CA ILE A 114 0.06 2.85 -14.15
C ILE A 114 0.59 3.02 -15.58
N LEU A 115 -0.30 3.13 -16.57
CA LEU A 115 0.10 3.33 -17.97
C LEU A 115 0.86 4.65 -18.14
N ASP A 116 0.38 5.75 -17.56
CA ASP A 116 1.03 7.06 -17.63
C ASP A 116 2.43 7.04 -16.99
N LYS A 117 2.57 6.37 -15.84
CA LYS A 117 3.87 6.20 -15.17
C LYS A 117 4.82 5.28 -15.93
N VAL A 118 4.34 4.18 -16.53
CA VAL A 118 5.15 3.28 -17.36
C VAL A 118 5.61 3.97 -18.65
N VAL A 119 4.75 4.80 -19.25
CA VAL A 119 5.09 5.59 -20.43
C VAL A 119 6.14 6.64 -20.07
N SER A 120 5.95 7.40 -18.99
CA SER A 120 6.93 8.41 -18.54
C SER A 120 8.28 7.78 -18.18
N ALA A 121 8.30 6.63 -17.49
CA ALA A 121 9.53 5.95 -17.12
C ALA A 121 10.34 5.42 -18.33
N ARG A 122 9.70 5.21 -19.48
CA ARG A 122 10.39 4.84 -20.74
C ARG A 122 10.98 6.03 -21.49
N VAL A 123 10.51 7.24 -21.21
CA VAL A 123 11.01 8.47 -21.86
C VAL A 123 12.33 8.93 -21.22
N ASP A 124 12.58 8.58 -19.95
CA ASP A 124 13.81 8.93 -19.23
C ASP A 124 15.04 8.05 -19.58
N ASP A 125 14.87 7.04 -20.43
CA ASP A 125 15.94 6.11 -20.88
C ASP A 125 16.53 6.47 -22.26
N HIS A 126 16.23 7.65 -22.82
CA HIS A 126 16.79 8.15 -24.11
C HIS A 126 17.51 9.48 -23.95
#